data_AF-A0A7S1FLV6-F1
#
_entry.id   AF-A0A7S1FLV6-F1
#
_cell.length_a   1.000
_cell.length_b   1.000
_cell.length_c   1.000
_cell.angle_alpha   90.00
_cell.angle_beta   90.00
_cell.angle_gamma   90.00
#
_symmetry.space_group_name_H-M   'P 1'
#
loop_
_entity.id
_entity.type
_entity.pdbx_description
1 polymer ?
#
loop_
_entity_poly.entity_id
_entity_poly.type
_entity_poly.pdbx_seq_one_letter_code
_entity_poly.pdbx_strand_id
1 'polypeptide(L)'
;MKKIELVPLVFVAATSLLGFVAQHQHVKHVEKKVEGLQHVENEMAALKSQYKEVLQEIEKTRNLINVPQSPDSTAAMGPFSRDGDWYVANTAMFHFPIGIVVGERNSKCEYGNAVLSVDEEGNNCPSGDGSVTFGHENTASGSFSSVTGGISNTASGEHSSVSSGYGNTASGSYSSVTGGYYNEASGLGSVTMGYNNTAVGLASSVSGGKNNIASGWYSSVTGGESSTASGDASSVSGGSSNTASGWYSSVTGGDSNTVSGMISSISGGKHNEASGMFSAVSGGESNIASESASSVSGGVKNQAIGQGSSVSGGSKNTALGERSTVSGGGESSAHAFASAVSGGNLNQAKGMYSSISGGLENQATHPRASISGGANNIAQSVDSSVVGGSFNRAQGSYVSILGGRGNFGVGELSTISGGIGNKAYVKLSSISGGMKNEASGEGASILGGTKNIVDTDYSTDRKGTKKHKKKNSNL
;
A
#
# COMPACT_ATOMS: atom_id res chain seq x y z
N MET A 1 111.54 -45.55 -52.57
CA MET A 1 110.70 -44.72 -53.47
C MET A 1 109.34 -45.38 -53.62
N LYS A 2 108.28 -44.78 -53.05
CA LYS A 2 107.02 -44.41 -53.74
C LYS A 2 105.92 -44.16 -52.68
N LYS A 3 105.60 -42.87 -52.54
CA LYS A 3 104.32 -42.37 -52.04
C LYS A 3 103.19 -42.99 -52.86
N ILE A 4 102.17 -43.53 -52.21
CA ILE A 4 100.83 -43.68 -52.80
C ILE A 4 99.80 -43.32 -51.72
N GLU A 5 98.89 -42.45 -52.11
CA GLU A 5 97.77 -41.87 -51.38
C GLU A 5 96.80 -42.93 -50.85
N LEU A 6 96.34 -42.80 -49.61
CA LEU A 6 95.13 -43.48 -49.13
C LEU A 6 94.37 -42.57 -48.14
N VAL A 7 93.86 -41.46 -48.65
CA VAL A 7 92.98 -40.53 -47.93
C VAL A 7 91.47 -40.90 -47.97
N PRO A 8 90.93 -41.90 -48.71
CA PRO A 8 89.50 -42.21 -48.62
C PRO A 8 89.11 -43.41 -47.72
N LEU A 9 90.05 -44.13 -47.09
CA LEU A 9 89.69 -45.37 -46.35
C LEU A 9 89.32 -45.15 -44.87
N VAL A 10 89.86 -44.13 -44.20
CA VAL A 10 89.60 -43.89 -42.77
C VAL A 10 88.22 -43.24 -42.56
N PHE A 11 87.72 -42.48 -43.54
CA PHE A 11 86.39 -41.85 -43.46
C PHE A 11 85.23 -42.83 -43.72
N VAL A 12 85.45 -43.86 -44.55
CA VAL A 12 84.47 -44.93 -44.82
C VAL A 12 84.37 -45.92 -43.65
N ALA A 13 85.48 -46.17 -42.94
CA ALA A 13 85.47 -46.99 -41.72
C ALA A 13 84.80 -46.27 -40.52
N ALA A 14 84.95 -44.95 -40.39
CA ALA A 14 84.31 -44.19 -39.31
C ALA A 14 82.79 -44.03 -39.51
N THR A 15 82.33 -43.84 -40.75
CA THR A 15 80.90 -43.72 -41.08
C THR A 15 80.15 -45.05 -41.01
N SER A 16 80.80 -46.17 -41.34
CA SER A 16 80.22 -47.51 -41.18
C SER A 16 80.15 -47.96 -39.71
N LEU A 17 81.13 -47.60 -38.87
CA LEU A 17 81.10 -47.90 -37.43
C LEU A 17 80.06 -47.06 -36.66
N LEU A 18 79.90 -45.78 -37.01
CA LEU A 18 78.83 -44.91 -36.47
C LEU A 18 77.43 -45.38 -36.89
N GLY A 19 77.28 -45.87 -38.13
CA GLY A 19 76.04 -46.49 -38.62
C GLY A 19 75.68 -47.78 -37.85
N PHE A 20 76.67 -48.63 -37.56
CA PHE A 20 76.47 -49.87 -36.79
C PHE A 20 76.15 -49.59 -35.31
N VAL A 21 76.77 -48.59 -34.69
CA VAL A 21 76.47 -48.19 -33.31
C VAL A 21 75.08 -47.55 -33.21
N ALA A 22 74.69 -46.74 -34.20
CA ALA A 22 73.34 -46.16 -34.29
C ALA A 22 72.27 -47.24 -34.52
N GLN A 23 72.51 -48.21 -35.42
CA GLN A 23 71.60 -49.36 -35.61
C GLN A 23 71.54 -50.26 -34.37
N HIS A 24 72.64 -50.50 -33.67
CA HIS A 24 72.63 -51.33 -32.46
C HIS A 24 71.91 -50.64 -31.29
N GLN A 25 72.05 -49.32 -31.14
CA GLN A 25 71.26 -48.54 -30.18
C GLN A 25 69.77 -48.48 -30.56
N HIS A 26 69.46 -48.42 -31.85
CA HIS A 26 68.08 -48.47 -32.33
C HIS A 26 67.44 -49.84 -32.09
N VAL A 27 68.18 -50.93 -32.29
CA VAL A 27 67.73 -52.31 -32.00
C VAL A 27 67.49 -52.49 -30.50
N LYS A 28 68.41 -52.03 -29.63
CA LYS A 28 68.20 -52.08 -28.16
C LYS A 28 67.00 -51.23 -27.72
N HIS A 29 66.74 -50.11 -28.39
CA HIS A 29 65.57 -49.27 -28.10
C HIS A 29 64.26 -49.93 -28.58
N VAL A 30 64.29 -50.65 -29.70
CA VAL A 30 63.16 -51.44 -30.21
C VAL A 30 62.92 -52.66 -29.33
N GLU A 31 63.95 -53.41 -28.93
CA GLU A 31 63.83 -54.54 -27.99
C GLU A 31 63.22 -54.10 -26.66
N LYS A 32 63.65 -52.96 -26.10
CA LYS A 32 63.07 -52.40 -24.86
C LYS A 32 61.60 -51.97 -25.04
N LYS A 33 61.21 -51.51 -26.24
CA LYS A 33 59.81 -51.24 -26.58
C LYS A 33 58.99 -52.51 -26.78
N VAL A 34 59.58 -53.57 -27.33
CA VAL A 34 58.95 -54.89 -27.49
C VAL A 34 58.76 -55.57 -26.13
N GLU A 35 59.75 -55.50 -25.23
CA GLU A 35 59.59 -55.95 -23.84
C GLU A 35 58.52 -55.15 -23.09
N GLY A 36 58.46 -53.83 -23.32
CA GLY A 36 57.38 -52.98 -22.80
C GLY A 36 56.00 -53.35 -23.35
N LEU A 37 55.90 -53.70 -24.64
CA LEU A 37 54.67 -54.19 -25.25
C LEU A 37 54.27 -55.57 -24.73
N GLN A 38 55.23 -56.47 -24.50
CA GLN A 38 54.96 -57.79 -23.91
C GLN A 38 54.50 -57.66 -22.45
N HIS A 39 55.04 -56.69 -21.71
CA HIS A 39 54.58 -56.37 -20.36
C HIS A 39 53.14 -55.84 -20.38
N VAL A 40 52.82 -54.93 -21.30
CA VAL A 40 51.45 -54.42 -21.49
C VAL A 40 50.49 -55.53 -21.94
N GLU A 41 50.89 -56.44 -22.83
CA GLU A 41 50.07 -57.59 -23.21
C GLU A 41 49.81 -58.53 -22.03
N ASN A 42 50.81 -58.78 -21.18
CA ASN A 42 50.67 -59.60 -19.98
C ASN A 42 49.77 -58.92 -18.93
N GLU A 43 49.90 -57.60 -18.74
CA GLU A 43 48.98 -56.84 -17.90
C GLU A 43 47.56 -56.82 -18.47
N MET A 44 47.39 -56.71 -19.79
CA MET A 44 46.08 -56.76 -20.43
C MET A 44 45.44 -58.16 -20.35
N ALA A 45 46.26 -59.22 -20.38
CA ALA A 45 45.82 -60.59 -20.14
C ALA A 45 45.41 -60.80 -18.67
N ALA A 46 46.16 -60.25 -17.72
CA ALA A 46 45.80 -60.25 -16.30
C ALA A 46 44.50 -59.46 -16.04
N LEU A 47 44.34 -58.30 -16.68
CA LEU A 47 43.13 -57.48 -16.58
C LEU A 47 41.91 -58.17 -17.19
N LYS A 48 42.09 -58.89 -18.31
CA LYS A 48 41.03 -59.73 -18.91
C LYS A 48 40.67 -60.92 -18.02
N SER A 49 41.63 -61.48 -17.30
CA SER A 49 41.37 -62.55 -16.33
C SER A 49 40.58 -62.01 -15.13
N GLN A 50 41.00 -60.87 -14.57
CA GLN A 50 40.27 -60.17 -13.51
C GLN A 50 38.86 -59.76 -13.96
N TYR A 51 38.70 -59.28 -15.20
CA TYR A 51 37.39 -58.96 -15.75
C TYR A 51 36.49 -60.20 -15.91
N LYS A 52 37.06 -61.35 -16.27
CA LYS A 52 36.34 -62.63 -16.30
C LYS A 52 35.95 -63.12 -14.90
N GLU A 53 36.82 -62.96 -13.91
CA GLU A 53 36.51 -63.27 -12.51
C GLU A 53 35.39 -62.38 -12.00
N VAL A 54 35.46 -61.07 -12.25
CA VAL A 54 34.39 -60.11 -11.93
C VAL A 54 33.09 -60.48 -12.65
N LEU A 55 33.13 -60.89 -13.92
CA LEU A 55 31.94 -61.36 -14.64
C LEU A 55 31.38 -62.66 -14.05
N GLN A 56 32.23 -63.59 -13.61
CA GLN A 56 31.79 -64.81 -12.92
C GLN A 56 31.25 -64.51 -11.51
N GLU A 57 31.80 -63.52 -10.80
CA GLU A 57 31.29 -63.02 -9.53
C GLU A 57 29.91 -62.36 -9.74
N ILE A 58 29.76 -61.56 -10.80
CA ILE A 58 28.49 -60.95 -11.20
C ILE A 58 27.49 -62.02 -11.61
N GLU A 59 27.87 -63.06 -12.35
CA GLU A 59 26.99 -64.18 -12.70
C GLU A 59 26.65 -65.07 -11.50
N LYS A 60 27.58 -65.33 -10.58
CA LYS A 60 27.29 -66.00 -9.30
C LYS A 60 26.32 -65.18 -8.46
N THR A 61 26.51 -63.87 -8.39
CA THR A 61 25.59 -62.95 -7.69
C THR A 61 24.24 -62.91 -8.38
N ARG A 62 24.21 -62.89 -9.73
CA ARG A 62 22.99 -62.96 -10.54
C ARG A 62 22.24 -64.29 -10.37
N ASN A 63 22.95 -65.41 -10.23
CA ASN A 63 22.36 -66.73 -10.00
C ASN A 63 21.97 -66.97 -8.54
N LEU A 64 22.59 -66.26 -7.58
CA LEU A 64 22.09 -66.15 -6.20
C LEU A 64 20.82 -65.28 -6.13
N ILE A 65 20.65 -64.32 -7.03
CA ILE A 65 19.42 -63.53 -7.20
C ILE A 65 18.34 -64.32 -7.97
N ASN A 66 18.72 -65.15 -8.94
CA ASN A 66 17.85 -66.05 -9.69
C ASN A 66 17.87 -67.48 -9.11
N VAL A 67 17.41 -67.64 -7.88
CA VAL A 67 17.02 -68.97 -7.38
C VAL A 67 15.77 -69.42 -8.17
N PRO A 68 15.75 -70.59 -8.83
CA PRO A 68 14.51 -71.17 -9.30
C PRO A 68 13.64 -71.47 -8.08
N GLN A 69 12.45 -70.88 -8.03
CA GLN A 69 11.50 -71.07 -6.94
C GLN A 69 11.30 -72.56 -6.65
N SER A 70 11.80 -73.03 -5.51
CA SER A 70 11.20 -74.16 -4.82
C SER A 70 9.77 -73.77 -4.43
N PRO A 71 8.76 -74.64 -4.58
CA PRO A 71 7.35 -74.28 -4.39
C PRO A 71 6.94 -74.13 -2.92
N ASP A 72 7.86 -73.83 -2.01
CA ASP A 72 7.56 -73.60 -0.59
C ASP A 72 8.65 -72.72 0.06
N SER A 73 8.54 -71.41 -0.15
CA SER A 73 9.04 -70.44 0.81
C SER A 73 8.28 -69.14 0.60
N THR A 74 7.45 -68.80 1.57
CA THR A 74 6.70 -67.55 1.70
C THR A 74 7.65 -66.35 1.81
N ALA A 75 8.30 -65.98 0.70
CA ALA A 75 8.88 -64.65 0.55
C ALA A 75 7.69 -63.70 0.46
N ALA A 76 7.44 -62.95 1.53
CA ALA A 76 6.40 -61.95 1.58
C ALA A 76 6.64 -60.94 0.44
N MET A 77 5.96 -61.12 -0.68
CA MET A 77 5.77 -60.05 -1.64
C MET A 77 5.11 -58.93 -0.85
N GLY A 78 5.81 -57.81 -0.69
CA GLY A 78 5.22 -56.61 -0.11
C GLY A 78 3.93 -56.23 -0.86
N PRO A 79 3.11 -55.31 -0.33
CA PRO A 79 1.78 -55.02 -0.87
C PRO A 79 1.77 -54.46 -2.30
N PHE A 80 2.93 -54.24 -2.91
CA PHE A 80 3.11 -53.68 -4.24
C PHE A 80 3.70 -54.70 -5.21
N SER A 81 3.17 -54.71 -6.42
CA SER A 81 3.67 -55.41 -7.61
C SER A 81 4.19 -54.39 -8.62
N ARG A 82 5.10 -54.79 -9.51
CA ARG A 82 5.57 -53.89 -10.57
C ARG A 82 4.70 -54.02 -11.81
N ASP A 83 4.26 -52.87 -12.35
CA ASP A 83 3.66 -52.73 -13.68
C ASP A 83 4.51 -51.72 -14.47
N GLY A 84 5.45 -52.23 -15.27
CA GLY A 84 6.52 -51.44 -15.86
C GLY A 84 7.39 -50.74 -14.80
N ASP A 85 7.47 -49.41 -14.89
CA ASP A 85 8.21 -48.55 -13.95
C ASP A 85 7.40 -48.14 -12.72
N TRP A 86 6.14 -48.59 -12.62
CA TRP A 86 5.25 -48.26 -11.51
C TRP A 86 5.18 -49.40 -10.50
N TYR A 87 5.00 -49.05 -9.22
CA TYR A 87 4.59 -49.98 -8.17
C TYR A 87 3.07 -49.84 -7.96
N VAL A 88 2.33 -50.90 -8.25
CA VAL A 88 0.86 -50.97 -8.13
C VAL A 88 0.47 -52.02 -7.10
N ALA A 89 -0.45 -51.70 -6.19
CA ALA A 89 -0.94 -52.69 -5.25
C ALA A 89 -2.05 -53.56 -5.85
N ASN A 90 -2.11 -54.80 -5.37
CA ASN A 90 -3.22 -55.68 -5.68
C ASN A 90 -4.49 -55.22 -4.92
N THR A 91 -5.66 -55.62 -5.43
CA THR A 91 -6.99 -55.07 -5.12
C THR A 91 -7.50 -55.28 -3.68
N ALA A 92 -6.65 -55.64 -2.70
CA ALA A 92 -7.04 -55.91 -1.31
C ALA A 92 -6.26 -55.06 -0.29
N MET A 93 -6.91 -53.99 0.16
CA MET A 93 -6.77 -53.25 1.44
C MET A 93 -5.40 -52.68 1.85
N PHE A 94 -5.25 -51.37 1.67
CA PHE A 94 -4.24 -50.53 2.31
C PHE A 94 -4.75 -49.97 3.64
N HIS A 95 -4.49 -50.67 4.74
CA HIS A 95 -4.58 -50.08 6.06
C HIS A 95 -3.17 -49.81 6.58
N PHE A 96 -2.68 -48.58 6.41
CA PHE A 96 -1.45 -48.10 7.02
C PHE A 96 -1.82 -47.28 8.27
N PRO A 97 -1.88 -47.88 9.46
CA PRO A 97 -2.32 -47.18 10.67
C PRO A 97 -1.41 -45.99 11.04
N ILE A 98 -0.13 -46.05 10.66
CA ILE A 98 0.87 -45.02 10.98
C ILE A 98 1.05 -44.04 9.81
N GLY A 99 1.17 -44.53 8.57
CA GLY A 99 1.29 -43.66 7.39
C GLY A 99 2.15 -44.25 6.27
N ILE A 100 2.37 -43.46 5.22
CA ILE A 100 3.18 -43.78 4.05
C ILE A 100 4.24 -42.69 3.88
N VAL A 101 5.50 -43.10 3.71
CA VAL A 101 6.61 -42.22 3.31
C VAL A 101 7.15 -42.72 1.98
N VAL A 102 7.14 -41.86 0.97
CA VAL A 102 7.72 -42.10 -0.35
C VAL A 102 9.02 -41.30 -0.45
N GLY A 103 10.15 -42.02 -0.51
CA GLY A 103 11.51 -41.49 -0.43
C GLY A 103 12.16 -41.78 0.93
N GLU A 104 13.14 -40.99 1.35
CA GLU A 104 13.82 -41.22 2.64
C GLU A 104 12.97 -40.76 3.83
N ARG A 105 13.16 -41.42 4.98
CA ARG A 105 12.51 -41.02 6.24
C ARG A 105 13.46 -40.11 7.02
N ASN A 106 12.99 -38.94 7.43
CA ASN A 106 13.77 -38.04 8.26
C ASN A 106 13.90 -38.59 9.70
N SER A 107 15.09 -39.00 10.11
CA SER A 107 15.33 -39.46 11.49
C SER A 107 15.18 -38.36 12.55
N LYS A 108 15.17 -37.09 12.16
CA LYS A 108 15.01 -35.94 13.05
C LYS A 108 13.56 -35.47 13.19
N CYS A 109 12.65 -35.95 12.35
CA CYS A 109 11.23 -35.60 12.43
C CYS A 109 10.45 -36.65 13.24
N GLU A 110 9.48 -36.18 14.01
CA GLU A 110 8.39 -37.02 14.47
C GLU A 110 7.36 -37.19 13.35
N TYR A 111 6.72 -38.36 13.31
CA TYR A 111 5.67 -38.67 12.35
C TYR A 111 4.39 -38.96 13.14
N GLY A 112 3.31 -38.28 12.77
CA GLY A 112 1.98 -38.54 13.32
C GLY A 112 1.40 -39.89 12.85
N ASN A 113 0.16 -40.18 13.25
CA ASN A 113 -0.60 -41.31 12.73
C ASN A 113 -1.28 -40.96 11.40
N ALA A 114 -1.57 -41.95 10.56
CA ALA A 114 -2.20 -41.79 9.25
C ALA A 114 -1.57 -40.71 8.32
N VAL A 115 -0.24 -40.56 8.32
CA VAL A 115 0.46 -39.54 7.53
C VAL A 115 0.74 -39.96 6.08
N LEU A 116 0.91 -38.99 5.18
CA LEU A 116 1.44 -39.21 3.83
C LEU A 116 2.55 -38.21 3.52
N SER A 117 3.78 -38.70 3.34
CA SER A 117 4.94 -37.89 2.97
C SER A 117 5.50 -38.30 1.61
N VAL A 118 5.80 -37.33 0.74
CA VAL A 118 6.49 -37.56 -0.54
C VAL A 118 7.67 -36.58 -0.63
N ASP A 119 8.88 -37.12 -0.50
CA ASP A 119 10.15 -36.38 -0.55
C ASP A 119 11.31 -37.35 -0.79
N GLU A 120 12.03 -37.21 -1.90
CA GLU A 120 13.15 -38.08 -2.25
C GLU A 120 14.24 -38.08 -1.16
N GLU A 121 14.56 -36.90 -0.61
CA GLU A 121 15.67 -36.71 0.33
C GLU A 121 15.24 -36.84 1.80
N GLY A 122 13.95 -37.00 2.07
CA GLY A 122 13.44 -37.20 3.42
C GLY A 122 13.67 -36.02 4.36
N ASN A 123 13.43 -34.79 3.88
CA ASN A 123 13.51 -33.57 4.66
C ASN A 123 12.15 -33.09 5.20
N ASN A 124 11.03 -33.59 4.67
CA ASN A 124 9.68 -33.26 5.17
C ASN A 124 9.40 -33.82 6.59
N CYS A 125 8.69 -33.04 7.42
CA CYS A 125 8.26 -33.38 8.78
C CYS A 125 6.72 -33.34 8.96
N PRO A 126 5.98 -34.43 8.68
CA PRO A 126 4.55 -34.55 8.97
C PRO A 126 4.30 -35.09 10.39
N SER A 127 4.47 -34.25 11.42
CA SER A 127 4.29 -34.69 12.82
C SER A 127 2.83 -34.66 13.30
N GLY A 128 1.94 -33.98 12.58
CA GLY A 128 0.51 -33.95 12.91
C GLY A 128 -0.21 -35.24 12.53
N ASP A 129 -1.18 -35.69 13.33
CA ASP A 129 -2.03 -36.82 12.97
C ASP A 129 -2.86 -36.51 11.72
N GLY A 130 -2.87 -37.41 10.73
CA GLY A 130 -3.56 -37.25 9.45
C GLY A 130 -2.91 -36.25 8.51
N SER A 131 -1.65 -35.86 8.75
CA SER A 131 -0.98 -34.82 7.97
C SER A 131 -0.41 -35.30 6.63
N VAL A 132 -0.31 -34.37 5.68
CA VAL A 132 0.24 -34.60 4.33
C VAL A 132 1.38 -33.64 4.06
N THR A 133 2.53 -34.13 3.59
CA THR A 133 3.68 -33.29 3.20
C THR A 133 4.30 -33.75 1.88
N PHE A 134 4.21 -32.92 0.84
CA PHE A 134 4.91 -33.11 -0.44
C PHE A 134 5.95 -32.03 -0.65
N GLY A 135 6.92 -32.27 -1.55
CA GLY A 135 7.97 -31.30 -1.86
C GLY A 135 9.17 -31.49 -0.94
N HIS A 136 9.85 -30.40 -0.61
CA HIS A 136 11.14 -30.43 0.09
C HIS A 136 11.15 -29.52 1.33
N GLU A 137 11.66 -30.01 2.46
CA GLU A 137 11.77 -29.27 3.72
C GLU A 137 10.45 -28.72 4.28
N ASN A 138 9.32 -29.35 3.97
CA ASN A 138 8.01 -28.91 4.44
C ASN A 138 7.64 -29.54 5.79
N THR A 139 6.99 -28.77 6.66
CA THR A 139 6.53 -29.21 7.98
C THR A 139 5.01 -29.14 8.07
N ALA A 140 4.35 -30.24 8.44
CA ALA A 140 2.92 -30.29 8.74
C ALA A 140 2.72 -30.86 10.15
N SER A 141 2.61 -29.99 11.15
CA SER A 141 2.59 -30.38 12.57
C SER A 141 1.22 -30.26 13.25
N GLY A 142 0.25 -29.61 12.60
CA GLY A 142 -1.13 -29.57 13.08
C GLY A 142 -1.90 -30.85 12.74
N SER A 143 -2.86 -31.25 13.59
CA SER A 143 -3.76 -32.36 13.26
C SER A 143 -4.54 -32.05 11.98
N PHE A 144 -4.57 -33.00 11.06
CA PHE A 144 -5.18 -32.90 9.73
C PHE A 144 -4.64 -31.74 8.88
N SER A 145 -3.42 -31.27 9.14
CA SER A 145 -2.80 -30.21 8.35
C SER A 145 -2.14 -30.76 7.08
N SER A 146 -1.94 -29.90 6.07
CA SER A 146 -1.36 -30.32 4.81
C SER A 146 -0.41 -29.30 4.20
N VAL A 147 0.69 -29.78 3.64
CA VAL A 147 1.55 -29.05 2.72
C VAL A 147 1.65 -29.86 1.43
N THR A 148 0.99 -29.41 0.37
CA THR A 148 0.87 -30.21 -0.87
C THR A 148 1.95 -29.94 -1.90
N GLY A 149 2.99 -29.17 -1.55
CA GLY A 149 4.17 -28.96 -2.39
C GLY A 149 5.00 -27.77 -1.94
N GLY A 150 5.95 -27.37 -2.79
CA GLY A 150 6.84 -26.23 -2.54
C GLY A 150 8.03 -26.60 -1.65
N ILE A 151 8.69 -25.57 -1.12
CA ILE A 151 9.94 -25.68 -0.36
C ILE A 151 9.82 -24.90 0.96
N SER A 152 10.24 -25.51 2.07
CA SER A 152 10.34 -24.85 3.39
C SER A 152 9.02 -24.21 3.89
N ASN A 153 7.87 -24.81 3.60
CA ASN A 153 6.56 -24.33 4.08
C ASN A 153 6.16 -25.04 5.39
N THR A 154 5.38 -24.35 6.23
CA THR A 154 4.91 -24.85 7.53
C THR A 154 3.39 -24.76 7.66
N ALA A 155 2.72 -25.87 7.97
CA ALA A 155 1.31 -25.95 8.32
C ALA A 155 1.15 -26.53 9.75
N SER A 156 1.07 -25.66 10.76
CA SER A 156 1.09 -26.03 12.18
C SER A 156 -0.25 -25.86 12.92
N GLY A 157 -1.24 -25.22 12.30
CA GLY A 157 -2.60 -25.14 12.84
C GLY A 157 -3.40 -26.40 12.59
N GLU A 158 -4.38 -26.69 13.46
CA GLU A 158 -5.34 -27.78 13.22
C GLU A 158 -6.13 -27.50 11.93
N HIS A 159 -6.23 -28.49 11.03
CA HIS A 159 -6.85 -28.33 9.70
C HIS A 159 -6.22 -27.23 8.84
N SER A 160 -5.00 -26.78 9.10
CA SER A 160 -4.35 -25.75 8.28
C SER A 160 -3.76 -26.31 6.99
N SER A 161 -3.60 -25.48 5.96
CA SER A 161 -3.05 -25.94 4.68
C SER A 161 -2.12 -24.94 4.02
N VAL A 162 -1.05 -25.43 3.38
CA VAL A 162 -0.23 -24.67 2.43
C VAL A 162 -0.20 -25.42 1.10
N SER A 163 -0.68 -24.81 0.01
CA SER A 163 -0.79 -25.54 -1.25
C SER A 163 0.56 -25.70 -1.97
N SER A 164 1.41 -24.65 -1.97
CA SER A 164 2.72 -24.62 -2.62
C SER A 164 3.53 -23.38 -2.21
N GLY A 165 4.63 -23.09 -2.92
CA GLY A 165 5.44 -21.89 -2.76
C GLY A 165 6.68 -22.11 -1.91
N TYR A 166 7.24 -21.02 -1.39
CA TYR A 166 8.45 -21.06 -0.58
C TYR A 166 8.28 -20.28 0.72
N GLY A 167 8.64 -20.89 1.85
CA GLY A 167 8.71 -20.21 3.13
C GLY A 167 7.37 -19.75 3.70
N ASN A 168 6.24 -20.33 3.27
CA ASN A 168 4.92 -19.93 3.75
C ASN A 168 4.56 -20.60 5.08
N THR A 169 3.78 -19.94 5.93
CA THR A 169 3.35 -20.44 7.25
C THR A 169 1.84 -20.33 7.43
N ALA A 170 1.17 -21.45 7.72
CA ALA A 170 -0.24 -21.54 8.10
C ALA A 170 -0.34 -22.12 9.53
N SER A 171 -0.41 -21.26 10.54
CA SER A 171 -0.35 -21.64 11.97
C SER A 171 -1.65 -21.46 12.75
N GLY A 172 -2.65 -20.77 12.19
CA GLY A 172 -3.99 -20.70 12.76
C GLY A 172 -4.81 -21.95 12.45
N SER A 173 -5.73 -22.35 13.33
CA SER A 173 -6.66 -23.44 12.99
C SER A 173 -7.49 -23.05 11.76
N TYR A 174 -7.74 -23.99 10.85
CA TYR A 174 -8.41 -23.78 9.57
C TYR A 174 -7.78 -22.70 8.68
N SER A 175 -6.54 -22.25 8.96
CA SER A 175 -5.89 -21.23 8.16
C SER A 175 -5.30 -21.82 6.87
N SER A 176 -5.20 -21.01 5.82
CA SER A 176 -4.71 -21.47 4.52
C SER A 176 -3.76 -20.48 3.86
N VAL A 177 -2.64 -20.99 3.33
CA VAL A 177 -1.81 -20.26 2.38
C VAL A 177 -1.91 -20.94 1.01
N THR A 178 -2.51 -20.24 0.04
CA THR A 178 -2.69 -20.79 -1.32
C THR A 178 -1.36 -20.91 -2.07
N GLY A 179 -0.37 -20.09 -1.74
CA GLY A 179 0.99 -20.18 -2.26
C GLY A 179 1.71 -18.83 -2.31
N GLY A 180 2.86 -18.81 -2.99
CA GLY A 180 3.72 -17.62 -3.09
C GLY A 180 4.97 -17.71 -2.22
N TYR A 181 5.46 -16.57 -1.73
CA TYR A 181 6.75 -16.47 -1.04
C TYR A 181 6.58 -15.78 0.32
N TYR A 182 6.97 -16.44 1.41
CA TYR A 182 6.95 -15.89 2.78
C TYR A 182 5.61 -15.33 3.28
N ASN A 183 4.49 -15.95 2.94
CA ASN A 183 3.19 -15.51 3.47
C ASN A 183 2.87 -16.19 4.80
N GLU A 184 2.18 -15.49 5.70
CA GLU A 184 1.78 -15.97 7.02
C GLU A 184 0.25 -15.88 7.22
N ALA A 185 -0.40 -17.01 7.47
CA ALA A 185 -1.80 -17.11 7.93
C ALA A 185 -1.85 -17.71 9.34
N SER A 186 -1.92 -16.87 10.36
CA SER A 186 -1.90 -17.28 11.78
C SER A 186 -3.20 -17.03 12.55
N GLY A 187 -4.19 -16.36 11.94
CA GLY A 187 -5.54 -16.21 12.48
C GLY A 187 -6.41 -17.46 12.25
N LEU A 188 -7.40 -17.69 13.13
CA LEU A 188 -8.40 -18.75 12.95
C LEU A 188 -9.16 -18.54 11.64
N GLY A 189 -9.08 -19.49 10.71
CA GLY A 189 -9.72 -19.39 9.39
C GLY A 189 -9.15 -18.31 8.48
N SER A 190 -7.94 -17.78 8.76
CA SER A 190 -7.34 -16.75 7.92
C SER A 190 -6.76 -17.31 6.63
N VAL A 191 -6.73 -16.48 5.57
CA VAL A 191 -6.22 -16.89 4.25
C VAL A 191 -5.25 -15.86 3.71
N THR A 192 -4.12 -16.31 3.16
CA THR A 192 -3.19 -15.40 2.46
C THR A 192 -2.53 -16.03 1.24
N MET A 193 -2.00 -15.20 0.34
CA MET A 193 -1.14 -15.59 -0.79
C MET A 193 -0.34 -14.37 -1.28
N GLY A 194 0.67 -14.58 -2.14
CA GLY A 194 1.46 -13.50 -2.76
C GLY A 194 2.90 -13.46 -2.26
N TYR A 195 3.43 -12.26 -1.95
CA TYR A 195 4.80 -12.08 -1.45
C TYR A 195 4.80 -11.37 -0.09
N ASN A 196 5.26 -12.04 0.95
CA ASN A 196 5.45 -11.47 2.28
C ASN A 196 4.17 -10.83 2.85
N ASN A 197 3.02 -11.50 2.68
CA ASN A 197 1.74 -11.03 3.20
C ASN A 197 1.37 -11.73 4.51
N THR A 198 0.69 -11.02 5.42
CA THR A 198 0.37 -11.50 6.77
C THR A 198 -1.14 -11.37 7.04
N ALA A 199 -1.80 -12.47 7.40
CA ALA A 199 -3.20 -12.54 7.80
C ALA A 199 -3.31 -13.18 9.21
N VAL A 200 -3.33 -12.34 10.25
CA VAL A 200 -3.29 -12.75 11.67
C VAL A 200 -4.62 -12.61 12.41
N GLY A 201 -5.57 -11.86 11.87
CA GLY A 201 -6.90 -11.66 12.47
C GLY A 201 -7.83 -12.87 12.29
N LEU A 202 -8.83 -13.00 13.17
CA LEU A 202 -9.90 -14.00 13.02
C LEU A 202 -10.57 -13.84 11.65
N ALA A 203 -10.62 -14.90 10.85
CA ALA A 203 -11.18 -14.90 9.50
C ALA A 203 -10.66 -13.74 8.62
N SER A 204 -9.44 -13.27 8.85
CA SER A 204 -8.84 -12.21 8.03
C SER A 204 -8.32 -12.77 6.71
N SER A 205 -8.21 -11.91 5.70
CA SER A 205 -7.76 -12.34 4.38
C SER A 205 -6.81 -11.36 3.71
N VAL A 206 -5.79 -11.89 3.06
CA VAL A 206 -4.98 -11.16 2.08
C VAL A 206 -5.00 -11.92 0.76
N SER A 207 -5.72 -11.41 -0.24
CA SER A 207 -5.91 -12.16 -1.50
C SER A 207 -4.72 -12.10 -2.46
N GLY A 208 -3.69 -11.31 -2.15
CA GLY A 208 -2.48 -11.21 -2.98
C GLY A 208 -1.65 -9.96 -2.69
N GLY A 209 -0.78 -9.62 -3.65
CA GLY A 209 0.09 -8.45 -3.57
C GLY A 209 1.37 -8.70 -2.77
N LYS A 210 1.95 -7.61 -2.24
CA LYS A 210 3.24 -7.63 -1.54
C LYS A 210 3.19 -6.85 -0.23
N ASN A 211 3.73 -7.41 0.85
CA ASN A 211 3.86 -6.74 2.16
C ASN A 211 2.54 -6.25 2.77
N ASN A 212 1.42 -6.90 2.48
CA ASN A 212 0.10 -6.52 3.00
C ASN A 212 -0.18 -7.22 4.34
N ILE A 213 -0.89 -6.52 5.23
CA ILE A 213 -1.21 -7.00 6.58
C ILE A 213 -2.71 -6.90 6.84
N ALA A 214 -3.36 -8.01 7.16
CA ALA A 214 -4.75 -8.08 7.63
C ALA A 214 -4.77 -8.62 9.07
N SER A 215 -4.85 -7.72 10.07
CA SER A 215 -4.72 -8.05 11.49
C SER A 215 -5.99 -7.84 12.34
N GLY A 216 -6.97 -7.08 11.86
CA GLY A 216 -8.28 -6.98 12.50
C GLY A 216 -9.15 -8.22 12.29
N TRP A 217 -10.15 -8.44 13.15
CA TRP A 217 -11.11 -9.53 12.95
C TRP A 217 -11.96 -9.27 11.71
N TYR A 218 -12.14 -10.27 10.85
CA TYR A 218 -12.83 -10.15 9.57
C TYR A 218 -12.22 -9.08 8.64
N SER A 219 -10.97 -8.66 8.87
CA SER A 219 -10.35 -7.64 8.03
C SER A 219 -9.86 -8.24 6.71
N SER A 220 -9.77 -7.40 5.67
CA SER A 220 -9.35 -7.87 4.35
C SER A 220 -8.43 -6.88 3.64
N VAL A 221 -7.42 -7.43 2.97
CA VAL A 221 -6.64 -6.72 1.94
C VAL A 221 -6.74 -7.50 0.64
N THR A 222 -7.36 -6.93 -0.39
CA THR A 222 -7.54 -7.66 -1.66
C THR A 222 -6.24 -7.77 -2.44
N GLY A 223 -5.35 -6.78 -2.35
CA GLY A 223 -4.05 -6.79 -3.01
C GLY A 223 -3.31 -5.47 -2.86
N GLY A 224 -2.37 -5.19 -3.77
CA GLY A 224 -1.54 -3.98 -3.72
C GLY A 224 -0.21 -4.19 -3.01
N GLU A 225 0.42 -3.10 -2.58
CA GLU A 225 1.70 -3.12 -1.89
C GLU A 225 1.63 -2.41 -0.53
N SER A 226 2.20 -3.00 0.51
CA SER A 226 2.41 -2.40 1.83
C SER A 226 1.15 -1.83 2.50
N SER A 227 -0.02 -2.44 2.27
CA SER A 227 -1.28 -1.98 2.84
C SER A 227 -1.65 -2.72 4.13
N THR A 228 -2.29 -2.03 5.07
CA THR A 228 -2.66 -2.58 6.39
C THR A 228 -4.15 -2.41 6.68
N ALA A 229 -4.86 -3.50 6.93
CA ALA A 229 -6.22 -3.55 7.45
C ALA A 229 -6.20 -4.09 8.89
N SER A 230 -6.06 -3.19 9.87
CA SER A 230 -5.89 -3.53 11.29
C SER A 230 -7.12 -3.28 12.17
N GLY A 231 -8.13 -2.57 11.66
CA GLY A 231 -9.41 -2.42 12.33
C GLY A 231 -10.29 -3.66 12.14
N ASP A 232 -11.15 -3.96 13.11
CA ASP A 232 -12.14 -5.03 12.97
C ASP A 232 -13.13 -4.70 11.85
N ALA A 233 -13.39 -5.68 10.99
CA ALA A 233 -14.13 -5.60 9.75
C ALA A 233 -13.64 -4.48 8.81
N SER A 234 -12.36 -4.08 8.91
CA SER A 234 -11.78 -3.10 8.01
C SER A 234 -11.38 -3.71 6.68
N SER A 235 -11.28 -2.88 5.64
CA SER A 235 -10.92 -3.34 4.30
C SER A 235 -10.00 -2.38 3.55
N VAL A 236 -9.05 -2.95 2.81
CA VAL A 236 -8.26 -2.25 1.80
C VAL A 236 -8.37 -3.01 0.48
N SER A 237 -8.99 -2.42 -0.55
CA SER A 237 -9.20 -3.14 -1.82
C SER A 237 -7.98 -3.10 -2.75
N GLY A 238 -7.00 -2.24 -2.51
CA GLY A 238 -5.75 -2.21 -3.29
C GLY A 238 -4.92 -0.95 -3.08
N GLY A 239 -4.01 -0.67 -4.03
CA GLY A 239 -3.13 0.50 -4.01
C GLY A 239 -1.80 0.27 -3.30
N SER A 240 -1.15 1.34 -2.86
CA SER A 240 0.13 1.31 -2.15
C SER A 240 0.02 2.02 -0.81
N SER A 241 0.59 1.42 0.25
CA SER A 241 0.80 2.07 1.54
C SER A 241 -0.48 2.57 2.23
N ASN A 242 -1.64 1.94 1.96
CA ASN A 242 -2.92 2.36 2.53
C ASN A 242 -3.15 1.72 3.91
N THR A 243 -3.76 2.44 4.85
CA THR A 243 -4.06 1.96 6.20
C THR A 243 -5.54 2.14 6.55
N ALA A 244 -6.21 1.06 6.94
CA ALA A 244 -7.57 1.05 7.47
C ALA A 244 -7.58 0.44 8.89
N SER A 245 -7.50 1.30 9.91
CA SER A 245 -7.34 0.92 11.33
C SER A 245 -8.58 1.13 12.20
N GLY A 246 -9.60 1.84 11.71
CA GLY A 246 -10.88 2.00 12.42
C GLY A 246 -11.83 0.81 12.27
N TRP A 247 -12.76 0.63 13.21
CA TRP A 247 -13.82 -0.38 13.10
C TRP A 247 -14.71 -0.12 11.88
N TYR A 248 -14.95 -1.12 11.03
CA TYR A 248 -15.65 -0.98 9.75
C TYR A 248 -15.08 0.11 8.83
N SER A 249 -13.79 0.44 8.96
CA SER A 249 -13.13 1.40 8.07
C SER A 249 -12.83 0.81 6.70
N SER A 250 -12.77 1.65 5.67
CA SER A 250 -12.45 1.17 4.32
C SER A 250 -11.58 2.13 3.51
N VAL A 251 -10.63 1.56 2.78
CA VAL A 251 -9.88 2.25 1.71
C VAL A 251 -10.07 1.48 0.41
N THR A 252 -10.68 2.10 -0.60
CA THR A 252 -10.88 1.43 -1.90
C THR A 252 -9.58 1.31 -2.70
N GLY A 253 -8.65 2.28 -2.57
CA GLY A 253 -7.36 2.23 -3.25
C GLY A 253 -6.56 3.52 -3.11
N GLY A 254 -5.59 3.74 -4.01
CA GLY A 254 -4.75 4.94 -4.02
C GLY A 254 -3.38 4.74 -3.35
N ASP A 255 -2.73 5.85 -2.98
CA ASP A 255 -1.39 5.87 -2.39
C ASP A 255 -1.36 6.56 -1.03
N SER A 256 -0.93 5.86 0.00
CA SER A 256 -0.65 6.41 1.32
C SER A 256 -1.88 7.05 2.01
N ASN A 257 -3.07 6.48 1.83
CA ASN A 257 -4.29 6.94 2.50
C ASN A 257 -4.45 6.30 3.88
N THR A 258 -4.98 7.04 4.86
CA THR A 258 -5.17 6.57 6.24
C THR A 258 -6.61 6.76 6.72
N VAL A 259 -7.23 5.68 7.20
CA VAL A 259 -8.59 5.67 7.74
C VAL A 259 -8.55 5.08 9.14
N SER A 260 -8.59 5.95 10.15
CA SER A 260 -8.57 5.57 11.57
C SER A 260 -9.92 5.78 12.26
N GLY A 261 -10.85 6.50 11.62
CA GLY A 261 -12.20 6.69 12.11
C GLY A 261 -13.05 5.41 12.07
N MET A 262 -14.01 5.32 12.98
CA MET A 262 -15.01 4.25 12.99
C MET A 262 -16.06 4.49 11.90
N ILE A 263 -16.35 3.47 11.08
CA ILE A 263 -17.30 3.54 9.96
C ILE A 263 -16.95 4.69 9.00
N SER A 264 -15.66 4.97 8.83
CA SER A 264 -15.16 5.99 7.91
C SER A 264 -14.59 5.38 6.64
N SER A 265 -14.41 6.20 5.60
CA SER A 265 -13.95 5.69 4.30
C SER A 265 -13.13 6.68 3.51
N ILE A 266 -12.21 6.14 2.70
CA ILE A 266 -11.52 6.85 1.63
C ILE A 266 -11.68 6.08 0.32
N SER A 267 -12.28 6.71 -0.69
CA SER A 267 -12.51 6.03 -1.98
C SER A 267 -11.28 6.01 -2.89
N GLY A 268 -10.23 6.80 -2.60
CA GLY A 268 -8.98 6.78 -3.37
C GLY A 268 -8.12 8.02 -3.17
N GLY A 269 -7.23 8.27 -4.14
CA GLY A 269 -6.35 9.44 -4.14
C GLY A 269 -5.03 9.21 -3.42
N LYS A 270 -4.39 10.29 -2.98
CA LYS A 270 -3.04 10.28 -2.41
C LYS A 270 -2.98 11.02 -1.07
N HIS A 271 -2.42 10.40 -0.03
CA HIS A 271 -2.18 11.05 1.27
C HIS A 271 -3.45 11.62 1.93
N ASN A 272 -4.62 11.01 1.71
CA ASN A 272 -5.85 11.45 2.35
C ASN A 272 -5.99 10.82 3.76
N GLU A 273 -6.65 11.54 4.67
CA GLU A 273 -6.88 11.10 6.04
C GLU A 273 -8.37 11.22 6.43
N ALA A 274 -8.94 10.15 6.98
CA ALA A 274 -10.30 10.11 7.52
C ALA A 274 -10.28 9.53 8.96
N SER A 275 -10.13 10.41 9.95
CA SER A 275 -9.93 10.06 11.37
C SER A 275 -11.17 10.21 12.26
N GLY A 276 -12.20 10.94 11.81
CA GLY A 276 -13.47 11.08 12.53
C GLY A 276 -14.43 9.89 12.36
N MET A 277 -15.32 9.65 13.34
CA MET A 277 -16.39 8.65 13.20
C MET A 277 -17.34 9.06 12.06
N PHE A 278 -17.70 8.14 11.16
CA PHE A 278 -18.48 8.42 9.94
C PHE A 278 -17.83 9.45 8.99
N SER A 279 -16.54 9.75 9.13
CA SER A 279 -15.90 10.70 8.23
C SER A 279 -15.65 10.09 6.85
N ALA A 280 -15.55 10.94 5.82
CA ALA A 280 -15.35 10.46 4.46
C ALA A 280 -14.46 11.39 3.63
N VAL A 281 -13.57 10.80 2.85
CA VAL A 281 -12.87 11.52 1.78
C VAL A 281 -13.06 10.77 0.46
N SER A 282 -13.74 11.38 -0.51
CA SER A 282 -14.01 10.70 -1.80
C SER A 282 -12.78 10.59 -2.70
N GLY A 283 -11.73 11.37 -2.46
CA GLY A 283 -10.47 11.28 -3.21
C GLY A 283 -9.63 12.55 -3.13
N GLY A 284 -8.77 12.76 -4.13
CA GLY A 284 -7.87 13.92 -4.22
C GLY A 284 -6.52 13.71 -3.54
N GLU A 285 -5.85 14.80 -3.18
CA GLU A 285 -4.51 14.76 -2.57
C GLU A 285 -4.44 15.52 -1.24
N SER A 286 -3.92 14.90 -0.19
CA SER A 286 -3.69 15.53 1.12
C SER A 286 -4.93 16.11 1.78
N ASN A 287 -6.11 15.51 1.56
CA ASN A 287 -7.36 15.96 2.18
C ASN A 287 -7.57 15.31 3.56
N ILE A 288 -8.14 16.04 4.51
CA ILE A 288 -8.33 15.61 5.90
C ILE A 288 -9.79 15.76 6.32
N ALA A 289 -10.40 14.69 6.81
CA ALA A 289 -11.71 14.66 7.46
C ALA A 289 -11.57 14.06 8.88
N SER A 290 -11.32 14.91 9.88
CA SER A 290 -10.85 14.46 11.20
C SER A 290 -11.91 14.41 12.31
N GLU A 291 -13.10 14.97 12.08
CA GLU A 291 -14.16 15.04 13.08
C GLU A 291 -15.37 14.18 12.72
N SER A 292 -16.22 13.91 13.71
CA SER A 292 -17.39 13.06 13.50
C SER A 292 -18.31 13.62 12.41
N ALA A 293 -18.69 12.76 11.46
CA ALA A 293 -19.48 13.08 10.27
C ALA A 293 -18.90 14.20 9.38
N SER A 294 -17.59 14.47 9.47
CA SER A 294 -16.95 15.43 8.57
C SER A 294 -16.66 14.82 7.19
N SER A 295 -16.66 15.64 6.14
CA SER A 295 -16.50 15.13 4.78
C SER A 295 -15.69 16.05 3.87
N VAL A 296 -14.88 15.44 3.00
CA VAL A 296 -14.20 16.11 1.89
C VAL A 296 -14.47 15.38 0.59
N SER A 297 -15.15 16.02 -0.36
CA SER A 297 -15.49 15.35 -1.64
C SER A 297 -14.30 15.25 -2.61
N GLY A 298 -13.20 15.96 -2.37
CA GLY A 298 -11.99 15.88 -3.19
C GLY A 298 -11.13 17.14 -3.16
N GLY A 299 -10.29 17.31 -4.19
CA GLY A 299 -9.39 18.47 -4.33
C GLY A 299 -8.02 18.25 -3.68
N VAL A 300 -7.34 19.35 -3.31
CA VAL A 300 -5.98 19.31 -2.77
C VAL A 300 -5.89 20.05 -1.44
N LYS A 301 -5.38 19.39 -0.40
CA LYS A 301 -5.12 20.02 0.92
C LYS A 301 -6.35 20.62 1.60
N ASN A 302 -7.54 20.08 1.34
CA ASN A 302 -8.77 20.51 1.98
C ASN A 302 -8.95 19.85 3.35
N GLN A 303 -9.54 20.58 4.30
CA GLN A 303 -9.65 20.14 5.69
C GLN A 303 -11.09 20.36 6.21
N ALA A 304 -11.76 19.29 6.61
CA ALA A 304 -13.05 19.30 7.30
C ALA A 304 -12.84 18.79 8.74
N ILE A 305 -12.64 19.74 9.66
CA ILE A 305 -12.13 19.50 11.03
C ILE A 305 -13.10 19.98 12.12
N GLY A 306 -14.34 20.34 11.75
CA GLY A 306 -15.45 20.51 12.70
C GLY A 306 -16.44 19.34 12.61
N GLN A 307 -17.17 19.06 13.69
CA GLN A 307 -18.21 18.03 13.68
C GLN A 307 -19.28 18.34 12.62
N GLY A 308 -19.58 17.38 11.74
CA GLY A 308 -20.52 17.56 10.64
C GLY A 308 -20.10 18.63 9.61
N SER A 309 -18.82 19.02 9.60
CA SER A 309 -18.30 19.99 8.63
C SER A 309 -18.10 19.38 7.25
N SER A 310 -18.13 20.20 6.21
CA SER A 310 -17.93 19.72 4.84
C SER A 310 -17.09 20.64 3.97
N VAL A 311 -16.26 20.03 3.13
CA VAL A 311 -15.57 20.72 2.04
C VAL A 311 -15.83 19.99 0.72
N SER A 312 -16.55 20.62 -0.20
CA SER A 312 -16.92 19.95 -1.46
C SER A 312 -15.77 19.85 -2.48
N GLY A 313 -14.66 20.59 -2.28
CA GLY A 313 -13.49 20.50 -3.15
C GLY A 313 -12.61 21.75 -3.12
N GLY A 314 -11.86 21.96 -4.22
CA GLY A 314 -10.95 23.10 -4.36
C GLY A 314 -9.55 22.84 -3.80
N SER A 315 -8.85 23.90 -3.38
CA SER A 315 -7.48 23.82 -2.87
C SER A 315 -7.31 24.57 -1.55
N LYS A 316 -6.76 23.90 -0.52
CA LYS A 316 -6.47 24.50 0.80
C LYS A 316 -7.67 25.14 1.50
N ASN A 317 -8.88 24.62 1.29
CA ASN A 317 -10.06 25.10 1.99
C ASN A 317 -10.18 24.44 3.37
N THR A 318 -10.68 25.17 4.37
CA THR A 318 -10.80 24.68 5.75
C THR A 318 -12.17 24.95 6.36
N ALA A 319 -12.91 23.92 6.73
CA ALA A 319 -14.15 24.01 7.51
C ALA A 319 -13.86 23.58 8.97
N LEU A 320 -13.71 24.56 9.88
CA LEU A 320 -13.30 24.34 11.28
C LEU A 320 -14.48 24.27 12.25
N GLY A 321 -15.55 25.02 11.98
CA GLY A 321 -16.71 25.08 12.89
C GLY A 321 -17.59 23.82 12.79
N GLU A 322 -18.30 23.49 13.87
CA GLU A 322 -19.39 22.50 13.80
C GLU A 322 -20.40 22.92 12.71
N ARG A 323 -20.79 21.98 11.84
CA ARG A 323 -21.70 22.17 10.70
C ARG A 323 -21.25 23.29 9.74
N SER A 324 -19.96 23.64 9.74
CA SER A 324 -19.43 24.62 8.81
C SER A 324 -19.21 24.02 7.43
N THR A 325 -19.32 24.85 6.39
CA THR A 325 -19.22 24.39 4.99
C THR A 325 -18.34 25.31 4.17
N VAL A 326 -17.44 24.71 3.39
CA VAL A 326 -16.76 25.39 2.28
C VAL A 326 -17.06 24.65 0.97
N SER A 327 -17.86 25.22 0.10
CA SER A 327 -18.31 24.52 -1.12
C SER A 327 -17.24 24.44 -2.22
N GLY A 328 -16.11 25.14 -2.10
CA GLY A 328 -15.00 25.07 -3.04
C GLY A 328 -14.13 26.33 -3.04
N GLY A 329 -13.42 26.56 -4.14
CA GLY A 329 -12.51 27.69 -4.29
C GLY A 329 -11.11 27.40 -3.76
N GLY A 330 -10.40 28.44 -3.30
CA GLY A 330 -9.03 28.33 -2.81
C GLY A 330 -8.79 29.05 -1.49
N GLU A 331 -8.03 28.45 -0.59
CA GLU A 331 -7.56 29.10 0.66
C GLU A 331 -8.67 29.78 1.48
N SER A 332 -9.90 29.26 1.41
CA SER A 332 -11.06 29.82 2.10
C SER A 332 -11.40 29.04 3.36
N SER A 333 -11.99 29.71 4.36
CA SER A 333 -12.21 29.12 5.68
C SER A 333 -13.52 29.52 6.36
N ALA A 334 -14.18 28.54 6.97
CA ALA A 334 -15.39 28.68 7.76
C ALA A 334 -15.10 28.24 9.21
N HIS A 335 -15.02 29.17 10.16
CA HIS A 335 -14.44 28.90 11.49
C HIS A 335 -15.45 28.61 12.61
N ALA A 336 -16.70 29.05 12.47
CA ALA A 336 -17.66 29.06 13.56
C ALA A 336 -18.84 28.14 13.27
N PHE A 337 -19.65 27.89 14.32
CA PHE A 337 -20.84 27.06 14.19
C PHE A 337 -21.73 27.54 13.04
N ALA A 338 -22.02 26.61 12.12
CA ALA A 338 -22.83 26.81 10.93
C ALA A 338 -22.40 28.00 10.06
N SER A 339 -21.10 28.35 10.02
CA SER A 339 -20.60 29.34 9.07
C SER A 339 -20.35 28.74 7.69
N ALA A 340 -20.50 29.54 6.64
CA ALA A 340 -20.48 29.05 5.26
C ALA A 340 -19.65 29.93 4.34
N VAL A 341 -18.87 29.29 3.46
CA VAL A 341 -18.23 29.92 2.31
C VAL A 341 -18.60 29.14 1.06
N SER A 342 -19.35 29.75 0.13
CA SER A 342 -19.78 29.05 -1.09
C SER A 342 -18.69 28.96 -2.16
N GLY A 343 -17.60 29.74 -2.05
CA GLY A 343 -16.46 29.65 -2.95
C GLY A 343 -15.54 30.88 -2.91
N GLY A 344 -14.80 31.10 -4.00
CA GLY A 344 -13.87 32.23 -4.14
C GLY A 344 -12.47 31.92 -3.60
N ASN A 345 -11.71 32.96 -3.28
CA ASN A 345 -10.34 32.83 -2.81
C ASN A 345 -10.10 33.65 -1.53
N LEU A 346 -9.41 33.06 -0.55
CA LEU A 346 -9.03 33.75 0.70
C LEU A 346 -10.21 34.32 1.52
N ASN A 347 -11.41 33.74 1.41
CA ASN A 347 -12.58 34.19 2.16
C ASN A 347 -12.62 33.59 3.57
N GLN A 348 -13.05 34.37 4.57
CA GLN A 348 -13.06 33.94 5.98
C GLN A 348 -14.40 34.24 6.67
N ALA A 349 -15.22 33.21 6.88
CA ALA A 349 -16.47 33.28 7.64
C ALA A 349 -16.22 32.85 9.10
N LYS A 350 -15.95 33.81 9.98
CA LYS A 350 -15.54 33.60 11.38
C LYS A 350 -16.67 33.73 12.41
N GLY A 351 -17.82 34.28 12.03
CA GLY A 351 -18.98 34.43 12.92
C GLY A 351 -19.92 33.24 12.90
N MET A 352 -20.64 33.00 14.00
CA MET A 352 -21.71 32.00 14.06
C MET A 352 -22.79 32.32 13.02
N TYR A 353 -23.20 31.35 12.19
CA TYR A 353 -24.15 31.59 11.08
C TYR A 353 -23.69 32.67 10.07
N SER A 354 -22.40 33.02 10.04
CA SER A 354 -21.88 33.97 9.05
C SER A 354 -21.76 33.31 7.68
N SER A 355 -21.92 34.10 6.62
CA SER A 355 -21.89 33.59 5.25
C SER A 355 -21.06 34.48 4.32
N ILE A 356 -20.33 33.84 3.42
CA ILE A 356 -19.66 34.50 2.30
C ILE A 356 -19.99 33.71 1.03
N SER A 357 -20.73 34.31 0.08
CA SER A 357 -21.13 33.59 -1.14
C SER A 357 -19.99 33.45 -2.15
N GLY A 358 -18.93 34.27 -2.05
CA GLY A 358 -17.75 34.16 -2.90
C GLY A 358 -16.86 35.39 -2.88
N GLY A 359 -16.06 35.56 -3.94
CA GLY A 359 -15.16 36.72 -4.11
C GLY A 359 -13.74 36.48 -3.60
N LEU A 360 -13.02 37.56 -3.32
CA LEU A 360 -11.60 37.54 -2.92
C LEU A 360 -11.41 38.24 -1.57
N GLU A 361 -10.78 37.57 -0.60
CA GLU A 361 -10.34 38.19 0.66
C GLU A 361 -11.47 38.86 1.47
N ASN A 362 -12.69 38.32 1.42
CA ASN A 362 -13.79 38.83 2.22
C ASN A 362 -13.77 38.24 3.64
N GLN A 363 -14.17 39.02 4.65
CA GLN A 363 -14.19 38.59 6.05
C GLN A 363 -15.53 38.90 6.73
N ALA A 364 -16.29 37.86 7.08
CA ALA A 364 -17.53 37.96 7.85
C ALA A 364 -17.27 37.43 9.26
N THR A 365 -17.09 38.32 10.24
CA THR A 365 -16.39 37.97 11.49
C THR A 365 -17.28 37.80 12.72
N HIS A 366 -18.55 38.18 12.63
CA HIS A 366 -19.48 38.22 13.75
C HIS A 366 -20.77 37.45 13.45
N PRO A 367 -21.58 37.11 14.48
CA PRO A 367 -22.79 36.33 14.28
C PRO A 367 -23.72 36.91 13.21
N ARG A 368 -24.17 36.05 12.28
CA ARG A 368 -25.05 36.40 11.15
C ARG A 368 -24.52 37.50 10.23
N ALA A 369 -23.21 37.80 10.28
CA ALA A 369 -22.58 38.69 9.33
C ALA A 369 -22.57 38.03 7.93
N SER A 370 -22.90 38.78 6.89
CA SER A 370 -23.04 38.24 5.53
C SER A 370 -22.31 39.07 4.49
N ILE A 371 -21.59 38.42 3.58
CA ILE A 371 -21.00 39.05 2.42
C ILE A 371 -21.37 38.28 1.15
N SER A 372 -22.15 38.89 0.24
CA SER A 372 -22.58 38.17 -0.98
C SER A 372 -21.48 38.07 -2.05
N GLY A 373 -20.40 38.86 -1.93
CA GLY A 373 -19.21 38.73 -2.79
C GLY A 373 -18.34 39.98 -2.82
N GLY A 374 -17.65 40.17 -3.95
CA GLY A 374 -16.71 41.28 -4.13
C GLY A 374 -15.31 40.99 -3.61
N ALA A 375 -14.52 42.03 -3.33
CA ALA A 375 -13.13 41.88 -2.89
C ALA A 375 -12.80 42.72 -1.67
N ASN A 376 -12.08 42.15 -0.69
CA ASN A 376 -11.61 42.87 0.49
C ASN A 376 -12.75 43.52 1.31
N ASN A 377 -13.95 42.93 1.32
CA ASN A 377 -15.06 43.43 2.13
C ASN A 377 -15.00 42.84 3.54
N ILE A 378 -15.38 43.62 4.54
CA ILE A 378 -15.36 43.23 5.96
C ILE A 378 -16.71 43.51 6.60
N ALA A 379 -17.38 42.47 7.08
CA ALA A 379 -18.56 42.55 7.94
C ALA A 379 -18.15 42.18 9.37
N GLN A 380 -18.15 43.16 10.27
CA GLN A 380 -17.49 43.12 11.58
C GLN A 380 -18.40 43.40 12.76
N SER A 381 -19.71 43.17 12.62
CA SER A 381 -20.66 43.18 13.73
C SER A 381 -21.83 42.23 13.50
N VAL A 382 -22.63 42.04 14.54
CA VAL A 382 -23.84 41.23 14.52
C VAL A 382 -24.80 41.75 13.45
N ASP A 383 -25.30 40.86 12.60
CA ASP A 383 -26.25 41.18 11.52
C ASP A 383 -25.73 42.23 10.52
N SER A 384 -24.40 42.45 10.45
CA SER A 384 -23.80 43.35 9.46
C SER A 384 -23.72 42.70 8.08
N SER A 385 -24.02 43.46 7.02
CA SER A 385 -24.08 42.95 5.65
C SER A 385 -23.30 43.81 4.66
N VAL A 386 -22.59 43.14 3.75
CA VAL A 386 -22.02 43.76 2.56
C VAL A 386 -22.45 42.95 1.34
N VAL A 387 -23.27 43.53 0.47
CA VAL A 387 -23.75 42.79 -0.71
C VAL A 387 -22.63 42.61 -1.74
N GLY A 388 -21.70 43.55 -1.87
CA GLY A 388 -20.55 43.39 -2.76
C GLY A 388 -19.64 44.61 -2.83
N GLY A 389 -18.98 44.79 -3.97
CA GLY A 389 -18.04 45.89 -4.18
C GLY A 389 -16.63 45.58 -3.66
N SER A 390 -15.85 46.62 -3.33
CA SER A 390 -14.47 46.44 -2.86
C SER A 390 -14.11 47.30 -1.66
N PHE A 391 -13.35 46.76 -0.71
CA PHE A 391 -12.86 47.50 0.47
C PHE A 391 -13.99 48.11 1.32
N ASN A 392 -15.20 47.55 1.29
CA ASN A 392 -16.31 48.04 2.11
C ASN A 392 -16.23 47.42 3.50
N ARG A 393 -16.51 48.22 4.54
CA ARG A 393 -16.41 47.78 5.94
C ARG A 393 -17.65 48.18 6.74
N ALA A 394 -18.40 47.18 7.17
CA ALA A 394 -19.59 47.30 8.02
C ALA A 394 -19.23 46.90 9.46
N GLN A 395 -19.15 47.87 10.38
CA GLN A 395 -18.72 47.67 11.78
C GLN A 395 -19.81 47.87 12.82
N GLY A 396 -20.94 48.49 12.47
CA GLY A 396 -22.08 48.62 13.36
C GLY A 396 -23.00 47.41 13.29
N SER A 397 -23.75 47.15 14.36
CA SER A 397 -24.82 46.14 14.33
C SER A 397 -25.88 46.54 13.30
N TYR A 398 -26.38 45.58 12.53
CA TYR A 398 -27.39 45.80 11.49
C TYR A 398 -26.97 46.79 10.39
N VAL A 399 -25.68 47.04 10.20
CA VAL A 399 -25.20 47.89 9.10
C VAL A 399 -25.39 47.17 7.78
N SER A 400 -25.88 47.90 6.76
CA SER A 400 -25.96 47.39 5.40
C SER A 400 -25.18 48.26 4.41
N ILE A 401 -24.24 47.64 3.70
CA ILE A 401 -23.54 48.25 2.56
C ILE A 401 -23.89 47.47 1.30
N LEU A 402 -24.68 48.07 0.40
CA LEU A 402 -25.14 47.36 -0.80
C LEU A 402 -24.03 47.25 -1.89
N GLY A 403 -22.96 48.04 -1.81
CA GLY A 403 -21.84 47.92 -2.73
C GLY A 403 -20.91 49.13 -2.74
N GLY A 404 -20.25 49.35 -3.88
CA GLY A 404 -19.32 50.47 -4.07
C GLY A 404 -17.89 50.16 -3.63
N ARG A 405 -17.09 51.21 -3.40
CA ARG A 405 -15.68 51.07 -3.03
C ARG A 405 -15.32 51.89 -1.79
N GLY A 406 -14.74 51.25 -0.78
CA GLY A 406 -14.19 51.95 0.39
C GLY A 406 -15.26 52.57 1.29
N ASN A 407 -16.50 52.07 1.27
CA ASN A 407 -17.56 52.58 2.12
C ASN A 407 -17.43 52.05 3.55
N PHE A 408 -17.80 52.85 4.53
CA PHE A 408 -17.56 52.58 5.95
C PHE A 408 -18.81 52.88 6.79
N GLY A 409 -19.52 51.84 7.21
CA GLY A 409 -20.70 51.95 8.06
C GLY A 409 -20.39 51.54 9.50
N VAL A 410 -20.62 52.42 10.46
CA VAL A 410 -20.30 52.23 11.88
C VAL A 410 -21.55 52.38 12.75
N GLY A 411 -22.48 53.26 12.38
CA GLY A 411 -23.70 53.48 13.15
C GLY A 411 -24.62 52.26 13.14
N GLU A 412 -25.21 51.93 14.28
CA GLU A 412 -26.25 50.89 14.36
C GLU A 412 -27.37 51.18 13.35
N LEU A 413 -27.82 50.16 12.60
CA LEU A 413 -28.86 50.31 11.56
C LEU A 413 -28.51 51.32 10.44
N SER A 414 -27.24 51.70 10.29
CA SER A 414 -26.85 52.60 9.21
C SER A 414 -26.80 51.89 7.85
N THR A 415 -27.11 52.62 6.79
CA THR A 415 -27.17 52.07 5.43
C THR A 415 -26.36 52.90 4.45
N ILE A 416 -25.52 52.24 3.65
CA ILE A 416 -24.84 52.86 2.51
C ILE A 416 -25.21 52.08 1.25
N SER A 417 -26.00 52.68 0.37
CA SER A 417 -26.45 52.00 -0.85
C SER A 417 -25.33 51.84 -1.89
N GLY A 418 -24.23 52.59 -1.79
CA GLY A 418 -23.07 52.42 -2.65
C GLY A 418 -22.20 53.67 -2.73
N GLY A 419 -21.49 53.83 -3.85
CA GLY A 419 -20.59 54.96 -4.08
C GLY A 419 -19.15 54.70 -3.61
N ILE A 420 -18.38 55.76 -3.43
CA ILE A 420 -16.94 55.68 -3.14
C ILE A 420 -16.60 56.44 -1.86
N GLY A 421 -16.08 55.76 -0.84
CA GLY A 421 -15.53 56.39 0.35
C GLY A 421 -16.58 57.05 1.26
N ASN A 422 -17.83 56.62 1.20
CA ASN A 422 -18.91 57.17 2.04
C ASN A 422 -18.83 56.61 3.46
N LYS A 423 -19.22 57.42 4.46
CA LYS A 423 -19.06 57.12 5.88
C LYS A 423 -20.36 57.40 6.64
N ALA A 424 -20.91 56.38 7.29
CA ALA A 424 -22.15 56.48 8.09
C ALA A 424 -21.83 56.14 9.55
N TYR A 425 -21.62 57.15 10.40
CA TYR A 425 -21.02 56.97 11.73
C TYR A 425 -22.02 56.72 12.85
N VAL A 426 -23.24 57.25 12.72
CA VAL A 426 -24.21 57.32 13.81
C VAL A 426 -25.45 56.51 13.48
N LYS A 427 -26.18 56.11 14.53
CA LYS A 427 -27.39 55.30 14.45
C LYS A 427 -28.37 55.84 13.41
N LEU A 428 -28.98 54.94 12.64
CA LEU A 428 -29.98 55.24 11.60
C LEU A 428 -29.51 56.16 10.46
N SER A 429 -28.22 56.46 10.37
CA SER A 429 -27.71 57.29 9.28
C SER A 429 -27.77 56.56 7.94
N SER A 430 -28.08 57.29 6.86
CA SER A 430 -28.25 56.72 5.53
C SER A 430 -27.54 57.53 4.45
N ILE A 431 -26.86 56.84 3.54
CA ILE A 431 -26.21 57.44 2.37
C ILE A 431 -26.62 56.65 1.13
N SER A 432 -27.42 57.25 0.26
CA SER A 432 -27.88 56.60 -0.98
C SER A 432 -26.78 56.46 -2.03
N GLY A 433 -25.66 57.18 -1.89
CA GLY A 433 -24.48 57.02 -2.75
C GLY A 433 -23.59 58.26 -2.83
N GLY A 434 -22.85 58.40 -3.93
CA GLY A 434 -21.93 59.52 -4.14
C GLY A 434 -20.50 59.24 -3.70
N MET A 435 -19.71 60.28 -3.47
CA MET A 435 -18.28 60.17 -3.17
C MET A 435 -17.89 60.95 -1.91
N LYS A 436 -17.27 60.26 -0.94
CA LYS A 436 -16.72 60.87 0.28
C LYS A 436 -17.75 61.63 1.11
N ASN A 437 -19.01 61.18 1.13
CA ASN A 437 -20.05 61.77 1.97
C ASN A 437 -19.96 61.22 3.40
N GLU A 438 -20.33 62.03 4.38
CA GLU A 438 -20.21 61.73 5.81
C GLU A 438 -21.51 62.08 6.55
N ALA A 439 -22.19 61.06 7.07
CA ALA A 439 -23.38 61.19 7.90
C ALA A 439 -23.02 60.91 9.36
N SER A 440 -23.05 61.96 10.18
CA SER A 440 -22.58 61.98 11.57
C SER A 440 -23.65 62.43 12.58
N GLY A 441 -24.86 62.78 12.15
CA GLY A 441 -26.03 62.94 13.03
C GLY A 441 -26.87 61.66 13.12
N GLU A 442 -27.59 61.46 14.22
CA GLU A 442 -28.54 60.36 14.36
C GLU A 442 -29.67 60.53 13.33
N GLY A 443 -29.97 59.48 12.54
CA GLY A 443 -30.98 59.57 11.48
C GLY A 443 -30.63 60.51 10.31
N ALA A 444 -29.38 60.97 10.21
CA ALA A 444 -28.93 61.83 9.11
C ALA A 444 -29.03 61.10 7.76
N SER A 445 -29.50 61.81 6.72
CA SER A 445 -29.69 61.25 5.38
C SER A 445 -28.96 62.06 4.31
N ILE A 446 -28.17 61.39 3.48
CA ILE A 446 -27.49 61.99 2.31
C ILE A 446 -27.93 61.24 1.06
N LEU A 447 -28.71 61.92 0.20
CA LEU A 447 -29.20 61.33 -1.05
C LEU A 447 -28.09 61.12 -2.10
N GLY A 448 -26.95 61.80 -1.93
CA GLY A 448 -25.75 61.64 -2.75
C GLY A 448 -25.06 62.97 -3.03
N GLY A 449 -23.99 62.94 -3.83
CA GLY A 449 -23.12 64.10 -4.03
C GLY A 449 -21.68 63.79 -3.67
N THR A 450 -20.90 64.84 -3.44
CA THR A 450 -19.46 64.71 -3.20
C THR A 450 -19.06 65.54 -1.99
N LYS A 451 -18.45 64.91 -0.97
CA LYS A 451 -17.98 65.58 0.25
C LYS A 451 -19.08 66.31 1.02
N ASN A 452 -20.30 65.80 0.99
CA ASN A 452 -21.36 66.31 1.85
C ASN A 452 -21.15 65.81 3.27
N ILE A 453 -21.39 66.69 4.24
CA ILE A 453 -21.30 66.37 5.68
C ILE A 453 -22.63 66.76 6.31
N VAL A 454 -23.25 65.81 6.99
CA VAL A 454 -24.51 66.01 7.73
C VAL A 454 -24.30 65.54 9.16
N ASP A 455 -24.18 66.50 10.08
CA ASP A 455 -23.83 66.30 11.49
C ASP A 455 -25.00 66.59 12.45
N THR A 456 -26.15 67.02 11.93
CA THR A 456 -27.35 67.31 12.72
C THR A 456 -28.32 66.14 12.69
N ASP A 457 -28.91 65.84 13.84
CA ASP A 457 -29.86 64.74 13.99
C ASP A 457 -31.11 64.96 13.12
N TYR A 458 -31.58 63.88 12.50
CA TYR A 458 -32.77 63.79 11.63
C TYR A 458 -32.78 64.80 10.48
N SER A 459 -31.60 65.20 10.00
CA SER A 459 -31.47 66.13 8.89
C SER A 459 -31.21 65.40 7.56
N THR A 460 -31.57 66.03 6.46
CA THR A 460 -31.38 65.47 5.11
C THR A 460 -30.66 66.45 4.20
N ASP A 461 -29.56 66.03 3.61
CA ASP A 461 -28.95 66.75 2.50
C ASP A 461 -29.64 66.37 1.18
N ARG A 462 -30.47 67.29 0.68
CA ARG A 462 -31.04 67.23 -0.66
C ARG A 462 -30.09 67.96 -1.61
N LYS A 463 -29.56 67.24 -2.60
CA LYS A 463 -28.88 67.84 -3.76
C LYS A 463 -29.79 68.94 -4.35
N GLY A 464 -29.40 70.21 -4.17
CA GLY A 464 -30.14 71.35 -4.70
C GLY A 464 -29.79 72.72 -4.11
N THR A 465 -29.34 72.82 -2.86
CA THR A 465 -29.09 74.15 -2.25
C THR A 465 -27.62 74.43 -2.02
N LYS A 466 -27.11 75.38 -2.82
CA LYS A 466 -25.86 76.10 -2.59
C LYS A 466 -25.78 76.57 -1.12
N LYS A 467 -24.63 76.33 -0.48
CA LYS A 467 -24.08 77.05 0.68
C LYS A 467 -25.05 77.32 1.85
N HIS A 468 -25.00 76.50 2.89
CA HIS A 468 -25.24 77.06 4.24
C HIS A 468 -24.02 77.88 4.67
N LYS A 469 -24.13 79.21 4.50
CA LYS A 469 -23.30 80.18 5.19
C LYS A 469 -23.61 80.10 6.69
N LYS A 470 -22.53 80.12 7.49
CA LYS A 470 -22.46 80.39 8.94
C LYS A 470 -23.71 81.02 9.55
N LYS A 471 -24.23 80.43 10.63
CA LYS A 471 -24.76 81.20 11.76
C LYS A 471 -23.83 80.97 12.96
N ASN A 472 -22.96 81.94 13.19
CA ASN A 472 -22.55 82.26 14.56
C ASN A 472 -23.79 82.76 15.29
N SER A 473 -24.07 82.23 16.47
CA SER A 473 -24.84 82.93 17.49
C SER A 473 -24.08 82.81 18.80
N ASN A 474 -23.24 83.81 19.06
CA ASN A 474 -23.12 84.35 20.41
C ASN A 474 -24.34 85.26 20.60
N LEU A 475 -25.17 84.90 21.57
CA LEU A 475 -25.82 85.78 22.56
C LEU A 475 -26.53 84.90 23.58
#